data_AF-A0A353RAP7-F1
#
_entry.id   AF-A0A353RAP7-F1
#
_cell.length_a   1.000
_cell.length_b   1.000
_cell.length_c   1.000
_cell.angle_alpha   90.00
_cell.angle_beta   90.00
_cell.angle_gamma   90.00
#
_symmetry.space_group_name_H-M   'P 1'
#
loop_
_entity.id
_entity.type
_entity.pdbx_description
1 polymer ?
#
loop_
_entity_poly.entity_id
_entity_poly.type
_entity_poly.pdbx_seq_one_letter_code
_entity_poly.pdbx_strand_id
1 'polypeptide(L)'
;NFNGQSGIYYSTGMNLAPGRYRLVAVGNAFENTVLDAPGNLESLQLTNPAYLSGGRITSNDSLYLGQKEIEVPPYKWLQDTIDMASIHLNFNILIRNLQKMNTKNGTSPVSIAMNGLRPVFSPFKGVIDPLQTYYPVGTYYGNLGLFVSR
;
A
#
# COMPACT_ATOMS: atom_id res chain seq x y z
N ASN A 1 -12.81 -8.03 -29.00
CA ASN A 1 -11.55 -8.74 -29.34
C ASN A 1 -10.58 -8.62 -28.19
N PHE A 2 -10.60 -9.65 -27.35
CA PHE A 2 -9.76 -9.82 -26.17
C PHE A 2 -8.48 -10.54 -26.59
N ASN A 3 -7.36 -9.85 -26.67
CA ASN A 3 -6.06 -10.47 -26.95
C ASN A 3 -5.03 -10.02 -25.92
N GLY A 4 -4.67 -10.92 -24.99
CA GLY A 4 -3.26 -11.15 -24.70
C GLY A 4 -2.63 -10.61 -23.42
N GLN A 5 -3.38 -10.04 -22.47
CA GLN A 5 -2.83 -9.77 -21.12
C GLN A 5 -3.56 -10.64 -20.10
N SER A 6 -2.83 -11.61 -19.54
CA SER A 6 -3.29 -12.38 -18.37
C SER A 6 -3.27 -11.44 -17.16
N GLY A 7 -4.37 -10.72 -16.96
CA GLY A 7 -4.68 -10.04 -15.70
C GLY A 7 -5.64 -10.90 -14.87
N ILE A 8 -5.50 -10.88 -13.55
CA ILE A 8 -6.58 -11.35 -12.67
C ILE A 8 -7.64 -10.23 -12.67
N TYR A 9 -8.85 -10.55 -13.15
CA TYR A 9 -9.97 -9.62 -13.17
C TYR A 9 -10.91 -9.93 -12.00
N TYR A 10 -11.26 -8.90 -11.24
CA TYR A 10 -12.31 -8.96 -10.23
C TYR A 10 -13.49 -8.12 -10.69
N SER A 11 -14.69 -8.68 -10.62
CA SER A 11 -15.93 -7.98 -11.00
C SER A 11 -16.76 -7.65 -9.77
N THR A 12 -17.23 -6.42 -9.69
CA THR A 12 -18.24 -5.98 -8.71
C THR A 12 -19.35 -5.23 -9.43
N GLY A 13 -20.58 -5.34 -8.89
CA GLY A 13 -21.76 -4.65 -9.43
C GLY A 13 -22.15 -3.47 -8.54
N MET A 14 -22.49 -2.34 -9.15
CA MET A 14 -22.97 -1.14 -8.46
C MET A 14 -24.30 -0.68 -9.06
N ASN A 15 -25.25 -0.33 -8.19
CA ASN A 15 -26.51 0.27 -8.61
C ASN A 15 -26.37 1.80 -8.54
N LEU A 16 -26.10 2.42 -9.68
CA LEU A 16 -25.94 3.87 -9.82
C LEU A 16 -27.11 4.46 -10.63
N ALA A 17 -27.55 5.66 -10.27
CA ALA A 17 -28.49 6.41 -11.10
C ALA A 17 -27.80 6.83 -12.42
N PRO A 18 -28.56 7.14 -13.49
CA PRO A 18 -27.97 7.70 -14.70
C PRO A 18 -27.22 9.00 -14.37
N GLY A 19 -25.99 9.13 -14.84
CA GLY A 19 -25.14 10.28 -14.51
C GLY A 19 -23.66 10.02 -14.69
N ARG A 20 -22.85 11.06 -14.43
CA ARG A 20 -21.40 11.00 -14.49
C ARG A 20 -20.81 10.72 -13.12
N TYR A 21 -19.89 9.77 -13.06
CA TYR A 21 -19.23 9.36 -11.84
C TYR A 21 -17.73 9.32 -12.02
N ARG A 22 -17.01 9.64 -10.94
CA ARG A 22 -15.59 9.34 -10.81
C ARG A 22 -15.42 8.20 -9.82
N LEU A 23 -14.84 7.12 -10.29
CA LEU A 23 -14.55 5.92 -9.52
C LEU A 23 -13.09 5.93 -9.08
N VAL A 24 -12.85 5.53 -7.84
CA VAL A 24 -11.52 5.27 -7.29
C VAL A 24 -11.54 3.85 -6.74
N ALA A 25 -10.60 3.02 -7.21
CA ALA A 25 -10.41 1.66 -6.73
C ALA A 25 -9.08 1.57 -5.98
N VAL A 26 -9.11 1.09 -4.75
CA VAL A 26 -7.93 0.84 -3.92
C VAL A 26 -7.86 -0.66 -3.65
N GLY A 27 -6.80 -1.30 -4.12
CA GLY A 27 -6.56 -2.73 -3.98
C GLY A 27 -5.56 -3.00 -2.86
N ASN A 28 -5.72 -4.14 -2.20
CA ASN A 28 -4.91 -4.59 -1.07
C ASN A 28 -4.85 -3.60 0.11
N ALA A 29 -5.89 -2.80 0.33
CA ALA A 29 -6.01 -2.03 1.56
C ALA A 29 -6.49 -2.95 2.69
N PHE A 30 -5.54 -3.46 3.47
CA PHE A 30 -5.79 -4.37 4.58
C PHE A 30 -5.49 -3.65 5.90
N GLU A 31 -4.90 -4.34 6.89
CA GLU A 31 -4.70 -3.84 8.25
C GLU A 31 -3.69 -2.69 8.36
N ASN A 32 -2.76 -2.53 7.40
CA ASN A 32 -1.77 -1.46 7.44
C ASN A 32 -2.19 -0.24 6.61
N THR A 33 -3.46 -0.18 6.20
CA THR A 33 -4.01 0.92 5.40
C THR A 33 -5.31 1.44 5.99
N VAL A 34 -5.36 2.75 6.19
CA VAL A 34 -6.58 3.50 6.48
C VAL A 34 -6.93 4.32 5.25
N LEU A 35 -8.18 4.20 4.80
CA LEU A 35 -8.79 5.09 3.83
C LEU A 35 -9.53 6.18 4.61
N ASP A 36 -8.96 7.38 4.64
CA ASP A 36 -9.58 8.54 5.28
C ASP A 36 -10.03 9.55 4.23
N ALA A 37 -11.33 9.82 4.14
CA ALA A 37 -11.93 10.76 3.18
C ALA A 37 -12.78 11.81 3.90
N PRO A 38 -12.15 12.76 4.62
CA PRO A 38 -12.88 13.73 5.42
C PRO A 38 -13.63 14.73 4.53
N GLY A 39 -14.91 14.46 4.29
CA GLY A 39 -15.86 15.36 3.65
C GLY A 39 -16.11 15.10 2.17
N ASN A 40 -15.08 14.76 1.38
CA ASN A 40 -15.27 14.43 -0.04
C ASN A 40 -14.18 13.50 -0.62
N LEU A 41 -14.37 13.08 -1.88
CA LEU A 41 -13.45 12.18 -2.58
C LEU A 41 -12.08 12.84 -2.83
N GLU A 42 -12.01 14.15 -3.05
CA GLU A 42 -10.75 14.88 -3.28
C GLU A 42 -9.88 14.98 -2.02
N SER A 43 -10.50 14.82 -0.84
CA SER A 43 -9.81 14.70 0.43
C SER A 43 -9.40 13.27 0.80
N LEU A 44 -9.68 12.27 -0.05
CA LEU A 44 -9.29 10.88 0.20
C LEU A 44 -7.76 10.78 0.35
N GLN A 45 -7.36 10.17 1.45
CA GLN A 45 -6.00 9.85 1.85
C GLN A 45 -5.91 8.36 2.17
N LEU A 46 -4.82 7.76 1.71
CA LEU A 46 -4.39 6.40 2.01
C LEU A 46 -3.17 6.53 2.91
N THR A 47 -3.24 5.97 4.11
CA THR A 47 -2.14 6.09 5.08
C THR A 47 -2.04 4.89 6.00
N ASN A 48 -0.95 4.81 6.76
CA ASN A 48 -0.73 3.79 7.76
C ASN A 48 -1.34 4.20 9.13
N PRO A 49 -2.03 3.31 9.85
CA PRO A 49 -2.60 3.63 11.17
C PRO A 49 -1.54 4.03 12.21
N ALA A 50 -0.32 3.49 12.13
CA ALA A 50 0.79 3.91 12.98
C ALA A 50 1.19 5.36 12.70
N TYR A 51 1.14 5.83 11.46
CA TYR A 51 1.41 7.23 11.15
C TYR A 51 0.38 8.16 11.82
N LEU A 52 -0.91 7.82 11.71
CA LEU A 52 -2.00 8.62 12.32
C LEU A 52 -1.91 8.69 13.84
N SER A 53 -1.41 7.64 14.48
CA SER A 53 -1.21 7.58 15.94
C SER A 53 0.15 8.12 16.40
N GLY A 54 1.01 8.60 15.49
CA GLY A 54 2.39 9.02 15.80
C GLY A 54 3.31 7.86 16.20
N GLY A 55 2.90 6.63 15.91
CA GLY A 55 3.65 5.41 16.19
C GLY A 55 4.73 5.09 15.16
N ARG A 56 5.48 4.03 15.44
CA ARG A 56 6.57 3.55 14.59
C ARG A 56 6.01 2.80 13.39
N ILE A 57 6.30 3.28 12.18
CA ILE A 57 5.88 2.62 10.94
C ILE A 57 6.87 1.52 10.59
N THR A 58 6.40 0.28 10.51
CA THR A 58 7.24 -0.90 10.25
C THR A 58 7.10 -1.43 8.82
N SER A 59 5.92 -1.27 8.21
CA SER A 59 5.62 -1.67 6.84
C SER A 59 4.37 -0.93 6.33
N ASN A 60 3.99 -1.16 5.07
CA ASN A 60 2.69 -0.80 4.49
C ASN A 60 2.12 -2.01 3.74
N ASP A 61 0.82 -1.98 3.46
CA ASP A 61 0.26 -2.94 2.51
C ASP A 61 0.77 -2.65 1.09
N SER A 62 0.81 -3.70 0.25
CA SER A 62 1.18 -3.57 -1.16
C SER A 62 0.01 -3.00 -1.97
N LEU A 63 -0.19 -1.69 -1.87
CA LEU A 63 -1.33 -0.98 -2.43
C LEU A 63 -1.29 -0.87 -3.95
N TYR A 64 -2.49 -0.96 -4.52
CA TYR A 64 -2.77 -0.70 -5.94
C TYR A 64 -3.86 0.35 -6.05
N LEU A 65 -3.74 1.27 -7.00
CA LEU A 65 -4.69 2.35 -7.20
C LEU A 65 -5.11 2.41 -8.67
N GLY A 66 -6.41 2.57 -8.89
CA GLY A 66 -6.98 2.86 -10.20
C GLY A 66 -8.03 3.97 -10.09
N GLN A 67 -8.18 4.75 -11.15
CA GLN A 67 -9.17 5.82 -11.24
C GLN A 67 -9.82 5.81 -12.61
N LYS A 68 -11.12 6.09 -12.66
CA LYS A 68 -11.86 6.16 -13.93
C LYS A 68 -13.07 7.06 -13.83
N GLU A 69 -13.31 7.84 -14.87
CA GLU A 69 -14.59 8.51 -15.07
C GLU A 69 -15.49 7.65 -15.94
N ILE A 70 -16.76 7.52 -15.54
CA ILE A 70 -17.78 6.78 -16.28
C ILE A 70 -19.04 7.63 -16.43
N GLU A 71 -19.80 7.38 -17.49
CA GLU A 71 -21.14 7.92 -17.68
C GLU A 71 -22.14 6.76 -17.71
N VAL A 72 -22.96 6.65 -16.66
CA VAL A 72 -23.99 5.62 -16.52
C VAL A 72 -25.19 6.03 -17.37
N PRO A 73 -25.52 5.29 -18.45
CA PRO A 73 -26.64 5.63 -19.32
C PRO A 73 -27.99 5.36 -18.65
N PRO A 74 -29.06 6.07 -19.06
CA PRO A 74 -30.41 5.72 -18.64
C PRO A 74 -30.85 4.38 -19.24
N TYR A 75 -31.49 3.53 -18.41
CA TYR A 75 -32.13 2.26 -18.79
C TYR A 75 -31.21 1.18 -19.38
N LYS A 76 -29.88 1.29 -19.19
CA LYS A 76 -28.90 0.29 -19.65
C LYS A 76 -27.87 0.02 -18.57
N TRP A 77 -27.32 -1.18 -18.56
CA TRP A 77 -26.16 -1.51 -17.75
C TRP A 77 -24.88 -1.06 -18.48
N LEU A 78 -23.92 -0.56 -17.71
CA LEU A 78 -22.56 -0.28 -18.16
C LEU A 78 -21.63 -1.34 -17.56
N GLN A 79 -20.80 -1.94 -18.41
CA GLN A 79 -19.66 -2.72 -17.95
C GLN A 79 -18.39 -2.01 -18.38
N ASP A 80 -17.49 -1.86 -17.42
CA ASP A 80 -16.23 -1.19 -17.64
C ASP A 80 -15.13 -1.79 -16.75
N THR A 81 -13.88 -1.45 -17.04
CA THR A 81 -12.69 -1.89 -16.32
C THR A 81 -11.88 -0.70 -15.82
N ILE A 82 -11.46 -0.75 -14.56
CA ILE A 82 -10.53 0.21 -13.96
C ILE A 82 -9.16 -0.46 -13.91
N ASP A 83 -8.21 0.08 -14.68
CA ASP A 83 -6.82 -0.36 -14.61
C ASP A 83 -6.18 0.15 -13.31
N MET A 84 -5.46 -0.73 -12.62
CA MET A 84 -4.83 -0.43 -11.35
C MET A 84 -3.31 -0.52 -11.48
N ALA A 85 -2.60 0.41 -10.87
CA ALA A 85 -1.14 0.44 -10.80
C ALA A 85 -0.67 0.31 -9.35
N SER A 86 0.48 -0.33 -9.14
CA SER A 86 1.12 -0.40 -7.83
C SER A 86 1.56 1.01 -7.38
N ILE A 87 1.22 1.39 -6.15
CA ILE A 87 1.64 2.65 -5.52
C ILE A 87 2.50 2.43 -4.26
N HIS A 88 3.11 1.26 -4.16
CA HIS A 88 3.94 0.86 -3.03
C HIS A 88 5.38 0.59 -3.47
N LEU A 89 6.29 0.64 -2.50
CA LEU A 89 7.67 0.19 -2.65
C LEU A 89 7.84 -1.12 -1.88
N ASN A 90 8.50 -2.09 -2.49
CA ASN A 90 8.84 -3.35 -1.84
C ASN A 90 10.35 -3.39 -1.59
N PHE A 91 10.73 -3.60 -0.33
CA PHE A 91 12.13 -3.69 0.09
C PHE A 91 12.37 -5.01 0.78
N ASN A 92 13.33 -5.78 0.25
CA ASN A 92 13.81 -7.00 0.89
C ASN A 92 15.24 -6.75 1.40
N ILE A 93 15.46 -6.91 2.70
CA ILE A 93 16.75 -6.63 3.32
C ILE A 93 17.34 -7.91 3.88
N LEU A 94 18.56 -8.22 3.44
CA LEU A 94 19.35 -9.36 3.90
C LEU A 94 20.68 -8.86 4.44
N ILE A 95 20.93 -9.12 5.73
CA ILE A 95 22.21 -8.86 6.38
C ILE A 95 22.81 -10.21 6.75
N ARG A 96 24.08 -10.42 6.41
CA ARG A 96 24.82 -11.67 6.65
C ARG A 96 26.00 -11.45 7.58
N ASN A 97 26.64 -12.54 7.98
CA ASN A 97 27.86 -12.56 8.78
C ASN A 97 27.69 -12.07 10.23
N LEU A 98 26.51 -12.26 10.82
CA LEU A 98 26.18 -11.82 12.18
C LEU A 98 26.51 -12.86 13.26
N GLN A 99 27.02 -14.04 12.91
CA GLN A 99 27.25 -15.19 13.81
C GLN A 99 28.25 -14.94 14.95
N LYS A 100 29.09 -13.91 14.87
CA LYS A 100 30.08 -13.56 15.91
C LYS A 100 29.66 -12.37 16.78
N MET A 101 28.45 -11.83 16.57
CA MET A 101 27.93 -10.72 17.37
C MET A 101 27.43 -11.25 18.72
N ASN A 102 27.96 -10.72 19.83
CA ASN A 102 27.47 -11.05 21.16
C ASN A 102 26.10 -10.40 21.38
N THR A 103 25.02 -11.17 21.30
CA THR A 103 23.68 -10.72 21.67
C THR A 103 23.13 -11.52 22.84
N LYS A 104 22.25 -10.91 23.64
CA LYS A 104 21.40 -11.67 24.54
C LYS A 104 20.55 -12.64 23.69
N ASN A 105 20.48 -13.90 24.11
CA ASN A 105 19.83 -14.98 23.36
C ASN A 105 18.55 -14.53 22.65
N GLY A 106 18.54 -14.65 21.32
CA GLY A 106 17.39 -14.38 20.46
C GLY A 106 17.23 -12.93 19.98
N THR A 107 18.00 -11.96 20.49
CA THR A 107 17.90 -10.56 20.03
C THR A 107 18.76 -10.33 18.79
N SER A 108 18.21 -9.66 17.76
CA SER A 108 18.96 -9.24 16.58
C SER A 108 20.09 -8.26 16.97
N PRO A 109 21.33 -8.44 16.48
CA PRO A 109 22.42 -7.49 16.70
C PRO A 109 22.29 -6.21 15.85
N VAL A 110 21.31 -6.16 14.95
CA VAL A 110 21.11 -5.07 14.00
C VAL A 110 19.68 -4.57 14.01
N SER A 111 19.52 -3.27 13.77
CA SER A 111 18.24 -2.61 13.49
C SER A 111 18.33 -1.86 12.18
N ILE A 112 17.19 -1.68 11.51
CA ILE A 112 17.10 -0.99 10.23
C ILE A 112 16.23 0.25 10.41
N ALA A 113 16.69 1.36 9.83
CA ALA A 113 15.94 2.59 9.67
C ALA A 113 16.05 3.04 8.21
N MET A 114 14.92 3.35 7.60
CA MET A 114 14.81 3.81 6.22
C MET A 114 14.22 5.22 6.24
N ASN A 115 15.07 6.21 5.97
CA ASN A 115 14.68 7.62 5.99
C ASN A 115 14.15 8.07 4.62
N GLY A 116 13.31 9.10 4.61
CA GLY A 116 12.89 9.76 3.37
C GLY A 116 11.72 9.09 2.66
N LEU A 117 10.91 8.31 3.37
CA LEU A 117 9.69 7.71 2.83
C LEU A 117 8.47 8.57 3.16
N ARG A 118 7.37 8.37 2.44
CA ARG A 118 6.16 9.18 2.58
C ARG A 118 4.94 8.28 2.77
N PRO A 119 4.39 8.16 3.99
CA PRO A 119 3.25 7.29 4.29
C PRO A 119 1.90 7.73 3.72
N VAL A 120 1.69 8.99 3.32
CA VAL A 120 0.36 9.48 2.94
C VAL A 120 0.25 9.72 1.44
N PHE A 121 -0.68 9.00 0.81
CA PHE A 121 -0.99 9.15 -0.60
C PHE A 121 -2.43 9.62 -0.81
N SER A 122 -2.63 10.62 -1.65
CA SER A 122 -3.95 11.01 -2.16
C SER A 122 -4.08 10.65 -3.64
N PRO A 123 -5.16 9.98 -4.06
CA PRO A 123 -5.39 9.68 -5.48
C PRO A 123 -5.35 10.91 -6.39
N PHE A 124 -5.73 12.09 -5.87
CA PHE A 124 -5.86 13.32 -6.65
C PHE A 124 -4.66 14.25 -6.55
N LYS A 125 -3.87 14.13 -5.47
CA LYS A 125 -2.76 15.05 -5.18
C LYS A 125 -1.39 14.36 -5.18
N GLY A 126 -1.36 13.04 -5.31
CA GLY A 126 -0.15 12.25 -5.11
C GLY A 126 0.26 12.26 -3.64
N VAL A 127 1.56 12.40 -3.40
CA VAL A 127 2.12 12.34 -2.04
C VAL A 127 2.07 13.71 -1.37
N ILE A 128 1.52 13.79 -0.15
CA ILE A 128 1.11 15.07 0.46
C ILE A 128 1.71 15.36 1.84
N ASP A 129 2.41 14.40 2.43
CA ASP A 129 2.89 14.43 3.81
C ASP A 129 4.42 14.67 3.91
N PRO A 130 4.91 15.07 5.10
CA PRO A 130 6.35 15.17 5.35
C PRO A 130 7.04 13.81 5.29
N LEU A 131 8.35 13.84 5.00
CA LEU A 131 9.19 12.65 5.01
C LEU A 131 9.20 11.99 6.40
N GLN A 132 9.09 10.67 6.41
CA GLN A 132 9.11 9.82 7.60
C GLN A 132 10.24 8.79 7.55
N THR A 133 10.56 8.26 8.72
CA THR A 133 11.46 7.13 8.89
C THR A 133 10.66 5.87 9.13
N TYR A 134 10.89 4.86 8.29
CA TYR A 134 10.37 3.52 8.48
C TYR A 134 11.37 2.65 9.19
N TYR A 135 10.87 1.65 9.89
CA TYR A 135 11.68 0.74 10.67
C TYR A 135 11.26 -0.70 10.42
N PRO A 136 11.70 -1.27 9.29
CA PRO A 136 11.37 -2.64 8.91
C PRO A 136 11.73 -3.62 10.03
N VAL A 137 10.78 -4.50 10.32
CA VAL A 137 10.98 -5.63 11.22
C VAL A 137 11.48 -6.82 10.41
N GLY A 138 12.26 -7.69 11.04
CA GLY A 138 12.80 -8.86 10.38
C GLY A 138 13.17 -9.95 11.36
N THR A 139 13.43 -11.12 10.81
CA THR A 139 13.77 -12.33 11.56
C THR A 139 15.29 -12.48 11.60
N TYR A 140 15.82 -12.65 12.82
CA TYR A 140 17.22 -12.99 13.04
C TYR A 140 17.39 -14.50 13.21
N TYR A 141 18.12 -15.12 12.30
CA TYR A 141 18.50 -16.53 12.32
C TYR A 141 19.91 -16.66 12.91
N GLY A 142 20.00 -16.74 14.25
CA GLY A 142 21.26 -16.71 14.99
C GLY A 142 22.28 -17.77 14.54
N ASN A 143 21.86 -19.02 14.38
CA ASN A 143 22.73 -20.12 13.93
C ASN A 143 23.34 -19.89 12.55
N LEU A 144 22.69 -19.08 11.71
CA LEU A 144 23.14 -18.76 10.35
C LEU A 144 23.83 -17.40 10.27
N GLY A 145 23.77 -16.59 11.34
CA GLY A 145 24.24 -15.21 11.31
C GLY A 145 23.52 -14.35 10.28
N LEU A 146 22.21 -14.57 10.09
CA LEU A 146 21.40 -13.87 9.08
C LEU A 146 20.30 -13.03 9.72
N PHE A 147 20.09 -11.83 9.21
CA PHE A 147 18.88 -11.05 9.45
C PHE A 147 18.15 -10.87 8.13
N VAL A 148 16.84 -11.14 8.11
CA VAL A 148 15.98 -11.05 6.93
C VAL A 148 14.75 -10.23 7.25
N SER A 149 14.53 -9.14 6.50
CA SER A 149 13.28 -8.37 6.50
C SER A 149 12.67 -8.44 5.10
N ARG A 150 11.38 -8.75 5.03
CA ARG A 150 10.58 -8.92 3.80
C ARG A 150 9.28 -8.16 3.94
#